data_AF-A0A959HQJ2-F1
#
_entry.id   AF-A0A959HQJ2-F1
#
_cell.length_a   1.000
_cell.length_b   1.000
_cell.length_c   1.000
_cell.angle_alpha   90.00
_cell.angle_beta   90.00
_cell.angle_gamma   90.00
#
_symmetry.space_group_name_H-M   'P 1'
#
loop_
_entity.id
_entity.type
_entity.pdbx_description
1 polymer ?
#
loop_
_entity_poly.entity_id
_entity_poly.type
_entity_poly.pdbx_seq_one_letter_code
_entity_poly.pdbx_strand_id
1 'polypeptide(L)'
;MRNYALFALFILITLVACNKPSDFGKEIIAGSNIPYEQLDTFTLHASSEIDDSVRTYVPGSVSLSMSNSIVGNVDDPVFGNIQAEAYASFAIERILNDSLNFIQLDSAVWEVFYDSDSTNQYGDITQAMNLEVYRIIDSVKVQDTLYSTHSYATDPSAVSGKYNFFPRPFPSDSSHLRFKMNDNFLTFLKGLPDTTFASSLNVRNNFPGFAIKAVGKTGALIRFNFINAQNNLKIYYKKPNGTRDSIKLITNINCVRHTMYKHDYTGSRYLNSKVNPSSDSLLFVQSMAGPRIKLTLPDLSYLKSDGLNFAELELTVADDNGKAFPKPQQLWLYKKDSKGEIVSVADGTIAINSGYRASFGGNLEEFSINQKTVYKYRFRLPKHMIDYIKGKEGNELYISVLGASSTPARVLINGGKTKVNPVKLKLIVSKII
;
A
#
# COMPACT_ATOMS: atom_id res chain seq x y z
N MET A 1 38.40 35.46 2.23
CA MET A 1 38.52 34.00 2.49
C MET A 1 37.18 33.27 2.65
N ARG A 2 36.11 33.89 3.20
CA ARG A 2 34.80 33.23 3.39
C ARG A 2 34.02 32.89 2.11
N ASN A 3 34.23 33.63 1.01
CA ASN A 3 33.51 33.39 -0.26
C ASN A 3 34.11 32.27 -1.12
N TYR A 4 35.42 31.98 -0.96
CA TYR A 4 36.08 30.88 -1.69
C TYR A 4 35.72 29.51 -1.12
N ALA A 5 35.44 29.43 0.19
CA ALA A 5 34.97 28.20 0.84
C ALA A 5 33.56 27.81 0.39
N LEU A 6 32.66 28.78 0.20
CA LEU A 6 31.31 28.56 -0.31
C LEU A 6 31.30 28.11 -1.78
N PHE A 7 32.21 28.67 -2.60
CA PHE A 7 32.35 28.27 -4.00
C PHE A 7 32.96 26.87 -4.14
N ALA A 8 33.94 26.53 -3.30
CA ALA A 8 34.53 25.19 -3.24
C ALA A 8 33.52 24.13 -2.76
N LEU A 9 32.65 24.47 -1.80
CA LEU A 9 31.58 23.58 -1.33
C LEU A 9 30.50 23.36 -2.40
N PHE A 10 30.18 24.38 -3.21
CA PHE A 10 29.22 24.26 -4.31
C PHE A 10 29.76 23.40 -5.45
N ILE A 11 31.05 23.51 -5.78
CA ILE A 11 31.71 22.65 -6.77
C ILE A 11 31.78 21.19 -6.29
N LEU A 12 32.01 20.94 -5.00
CA LEU A 12 32.06 19.59 -4.43
C LEU A 12 30.70 18.89 -4.49
N ILE A 13 29.58 19.63 -4.37
CA ILE A 13 28.22 19.08 -4.50
C ILE A 13 27.88 18.74 -5.95
N THR A 14 28.40 19.50 -6.94
CA THR A 14 28.18 19.20 -8.36
C THR A 14 28.94 17.95 -8.86
N LEU A 15 30.01 17.53 -8.18
CA LEU A 15 30.76 16.33 -8.52
C LEU A 15 30.09 15.02 -8.05
N VAL A 16 29.09 15.10 -7.17
CA VAL A 16 28.31 13.93 -6.68
C VAL A 16 27.00 13.76 -7.48
N ALA A 17 26.64 14.72 -8.33
CA ALA A 17 25.36 14.73 -9.06
C ALA A 17 25.35 13.92 -10.37
N CYS A 18 26.45 13.22 -10.71
CA CYS A 18 26.51 12.38 -11.91
C CYS A 18 26.87 10.93 -11.55
N ASN A 19 26.10 10.32 -10.64
CA ASN A 19 26.15 8.87 -10.47
C ASN A 19 25.58 8.23 -11.74
N LYS A 20 26.47 7.76 -12.64
CA LYS A 20 26.09 6.75 -13.63
C LYS A 20 25.45 5.58 -12.86
N PRO A 21 24.32 5.02 -13.33
CA PRO A 21 23.77 3.82 -12.71
C PRO A 21 24.86 2.75 -12.64
N SER A 22 25.05 2.14 -11.47
CA SER A 22 26.16 1.21 -11.27
C SER A 22 26.09 0.04 -12.25
N ASP A 23 27.18 -0.16 -13.00
CA ASP A 23 27.41 -1.28 -13.93
C ASP A 23 27.83 -2.54 -13.14
N PHE A 24 27.22 -2.76 -11.97
CA PHE A 24 27.57 -3.84 -11.06
C PHE A 24 27.29 -5.19 -11.72
N GLY A 25 28.33 -5.99 -11.94
CA GLY A 25 28.30 -7.26 -12.67
C GLY A 25 29.18 -7.28 -13.93
N LYS A 26 29.33 -6.16 -14.64
CA LYS A 26 30.33 -6.04 -15.72
C LYS A 26 31.75 -6.07 -15.15
N GLU A 27 31.97 -5.40 -14.02
CA GLU A 27 33.28 -5.32 -13.36
C GLU A 27 33.78 -6.68 -12.85
N ILE A 28 32.87 -7.59 -12.47
CA ILE A 28 33.21 -8.94 -12.00
C ILE A 28 33.73 -9.80 -13.16
N ILE A 29 33.25 -9.58 -14.39
CA ILE A 29 33.59 -10.39 -15.55
C ILE A 29 34.70 -9.71 -16.39
N ALA A 30 34.77 -8.38 -16.40
CA ALA A 30 35.76 -7.62 -17.17
C ALA A 30 37.22 -7.91 -16.76
N GLY A 31 37.44 -8.42 -15.55
CA GLY A 31 38.74 -8.90 -15.07
C GLY A 31 39.01 -10.40 -15.29
N SER A 32 38.06 -11.15 -15.84
CA SER A 32 38.17 -12.60 -16.06
C SER A 32 38.31 -12.90 -17.55
N ASN A 33 39.21 -13.82 -17.93
CA ASN A 33 39.32 -14.33 -19.32
C ASN A 33 38.13 -15.25 -19.71
N ILE A 34 36.99 -15.14 -19.03
CA ILE A 34 35.82 -15.98 -19.26
C ILE A 34 34.97 -15.32 -20.35
N PRO A 35 34.76 -15.99 -21.51
CA PRO A 35 33.86 -15.48 -22.54
C PRO A 35 32.46 -15.23 -21.97
N TYR A 36 31.91 -14.05 -22.25
CA TYR A 36 30.55 -13.69 -21.86
C TYR A 36 29.77 -13.07 -23.01
N GLU A 37 28.46 -13.15 -22.92
CA GLU A 37 27.49 -12.64 -23.89
C GLU A 37 26.44 -11.80 -23.15
N GLN A 38 26.10 -10.63 -23.69
CA GLN A 38 24.99 -9.81 -23.22
C GLN A 38 23.77 -10.07 -24.10
N LEU A 39 22.66 -10.45 -23.48
CA LEU A 39 21.39 -10.69 -24.15
C LEU A 39 20.36 -9.66 -23.68
N ASP A 40 19.88 -8.80 -24.57
CA ASP A 40 18.89 -7.76 -24.27
C ASP A 40 17.87 -7.50 -25.40
N THR A 41 17.85 -8.34 -26.43
CA THR A 41 16.97 -8.23 -27.61
C THR A 41 15.65 -9.00 -27.45
N PHE A 42 15.29 -9.39 -26.23
CA PHE A 42 14.07 -10.13 -25.96
C PHE A 42 12.83 -9.27 -26.21
N THR A 43 11.84 -9.84 -26.92
CA THR A 43 10.49 -9.27 -26.94
C THR A 43 9.69 -9.87 -25.78
N LEU A 44 9.30 -9.02 -24.83
CA LEU A 44 8.55 -9.45 -23.65
C LEU A 44 7.05 -9.22 -23.86
N HIS A 45 6.24 -10.21 -23.49
CA HIS A 45 4.79 -10.07 -23.48
C HIS A 45 4.35 -9.66 -22.08
N ALA A 46 3.64 -8.55 -21.98
CA ALA A 46 3.16 -8.04 -20.71
C ALA A 46 1.74 -7.49 -20.87
N SER A 47 0.91 -7.70 -19.86
CA SER A 47 -0.46 -7.19 -19.84
C SER A 47 -0.83 -6.75 -18.41
N SER A 48 -1.81 -5.85 -18.29
CA SER A 48 -2.36 -5.50 -16.97
C SER A 48 -3.55 -6.36 -16.62
N GLU A 49 -3.57 -7.00 -15.47
CA GLU A 49 -4.72 -7.78 -15.00
C GLU A 49 -5.26 -7.18 -13.70
N ILE A 50 -6.55 -7.36 -13.45
CA ILE A 50 -7.16 -6.99 -12.18
C ILE A 50 -6.64 -7.96 -11.12
N ASP A 51 -6.28 -7.44 -9.94
CA ASP A 51 -6.02 -8.27 -8.79
C ASP A 51 -7.35 -8.69 -8.15
N ASP A 52 -7.55 -9.97 -7.89
CA ASP A 52 -8.83 -10.47 -7.36
C ASP A 52 -9.11 -9.89 -5.97
N SER A 53 -8.06 -9.79 -5.13
CA SER A 53 -8.09 -9.08 -3.85
C SER A 53 -6.69 -8.97 -3.25
N VAL A 54 -6.49 -8.03 -2.33
CA VAL A 54 -5.24 -7.91 -1.55
C VAL A 54 -5.50 -8.14 -0.07
N ARG A 55 -4.54 -8.76 0.63
CA ARG A 55 -4.61 -8.92 2.09
C ARG A 55 -4.49 -7.56 2.77
N THR A 56 -5.46 -7.26 3.62
CA THR A 56 -5.60 -5.99 4.34
C THR A 56 -5.53 -6.18 5.85
N TYR A 57 -5.82 -7.38 6.36
CA TYR A 57 -5.60 -7.76 7.75
C TYR A 57 -5.08 -9.20 7.87
N VAL A 58 -4.09 -9.40 8.75
CA VAL A 58 -3.55 -10.71 9.12
C VAL A 58 -3.40 -10.70 10.65
N PRO A 59 -3.96 -11.69 11.36
CA PRO A 59 -3.86 -11.78 12.81
C PRO A 59 -2.40 -11.72 13.29
N GLY A 60 -2.13 -10.94 14.34
CA GLY A 60 -0.78 -10.85 14.91
C GLY A 60 0.25 -10.12 14.04
N SER A 61 -0.12 -9.59 12.87
CA SER A 61 0.81 -8.83 12.03
C SER A 61 0.80 -7.34 12.38
N VAL A 62 2.00 -6.77 12.58
CA VAL A 62 2.22 -5.32 12.74
C VAL A 62 2.99 -4.71 11.58
N SER A 63 3.00 -5.37 10.41
CA SER A 63 3.66 -4.82 9.23
C SER A 63 3.18 -3.38 8.98
N LEU A 64 4.12 -2.46 8.75
CA LEU A 64 3.83 -1.04 8.44
C LEU A 64 2.84 -0.90 7.27
N SER A 65 2.86 -1.84 6.33
CA SER A 65 1.92 -1.92 5.20
C SER A 65 0.51 -2.40 5.57
N MET A 66 0.23 -2.75 6.81
CA MET A 66 -1.08 -3.20 7.31
C MET A 66 -1.55 -2.36 8.50
N SER A 67 -0.85 -1.27 8.79
CA SER A 67 -1.13 -0.36 9.90
C SER A 67 -1.96 0.85 9.47
N ASN A 68 -1.94 1.17 8.17
CA ASN A 68 -2.66 2.31 7.60
C ASN A 68 -3.93 1.84 6.89
N SER A 69 -5.07 2.23 7.43
CA SER A 69 -6.36 2.08 6.75
C SER A 69 -6.68 3.30 5.90
N ILE A 70 -7.38 3.11 4.79
CA ILE A 70 -7.69 4.18 3.84
C ILE A 70 -9.18 4.46 3.80
N VAL A 71 -9.56 5.74 3.67
CA VAL A 71 -10.95 6.17 3.53
C VAL A 71 -11.06 7.22 2.43
N GLY A 72 -12.12 7.12 1.62
CA GLY A 72 -12.44 8.12 0.60
C GLY A 72 -13.20 7.51 -0.58
N ASN A 73 -13.57 8.35 -1.53
CA ASN A 73 -14.28 7.97 -2.75
C ASN A 73 -13.85 8.88 -3.90
N VAL A 74 -12.74 8.53 -4.54
CA VAL A 74 -12.04 9.40 -5.49
C VAL A 74 -12.30 8.96 -6.91
N ASP A 75 -12.52 9.92 -7.81
CA ASP A 75 -12.51 9.70 -9.24
C ASP A 75 -11.10 9.91 -9.80
N ASP A 76 -10.52 8.82 -10.27
CA ASP A 76 -9.23 8.74 -10.90
C ASP A 76 -9.41 8.71 -12.43
N PRO A 77 -8.84 9.65 -13.21
CA PRO A 77 -9.06 9.69 -14.65
C PRO A 77 -8.47 8.49 -15.43
N VAL A 78 -7.54 7.74 -14.82
CA VAL A 78 -6.89 6.58 -15.44
C VAL A 78 -7.60 5.28 -15.04
N PHE A 79 -8.02 5.16 -13.79
CA PHE A 79 -8.55 3.94 -13.18
C PHE A 79 -10.04 4.03 -12.80
N GLY A 80 -10.71 5.15 -13.04
CA GLY A 80 -12.12 5.33 -12.70
C GLY A 80 -12.31 5.59 -11.21
N ASN A 81 -13.44 5.19 -10.67
CA ASN A 81 -13.76 5.46 -9.28
C ASN A 81 -13.14 4.42 -8.32
N ILE A 82 -12.61 4.89 -7.19
CA ILE A 82 -12.10 4.06 -6.10
C ILE A 82 -12.78 4.51 -4.81
N GLN A 83 -13.54 3.61 -4.20
CA GLN A 83 -14.12 3.78 -2.86
C GLN A 83 -13.34 2.94 -1.85
N ALA A 84 -12.97 3.56 -0.73
CA ALA A 84 -12.28 2.93 0.38
C ALA A 84 -13.04 3.17 1.69
N GLU A 85 -13.23 2.10 2.46
CA GLU A 85 -13.87 2.13 3.78
C GLU A 85 -12.99 1.44 4.82
N ALA A 86 -12.80 2.10 5.96
CA ALA A 86 -11.93 1.61 7.02
C ALA A 86 -12.73 1.05 8.19
N TYR A 87 -12.29 -0.08 8.74
CA TYR A 87 -12.94 -0.76 9.85
C TYR A 87 -11.94 -0.95 11.00
N ALA A 88 -12.37 -0.69 12.23
CA ALA A 88 -11.56 -0.86 13.43
C ALA A 88 -12.37 -1.47 14.57
N SER A 89 -11.87 -2.58 15.12
CA SER A 89 -12.35 -3.13 16.40
C SER A 89 -11.55 -2.57 17.57
N PHE A 90 -12.05 -2.78 18.79
CA PHE A 90 -11.44 -2.27 20.00
C PHE A 90 -11.06 -3.36 21.00
N ALA A 91 -10.06 -3.05 21.82
CA ALA A 91 -9.73 -3.75 23.05
C ALA A 91 -9.87 -2.76 24.22
N ILE A 92 -10.20 -3.27 25.41
CA ILE A 92 -10.24 -2.43 26.60
C ILE A 92 -8.83 -2.22 27.14
N GLU A 93 -8.46 -0.97 27.45
CA GLU A 93 -7.16 -0.66 28.04
C GLU A 93 -7.11 -1.01 29.53
N ARG A 94 -8.15 -0.63 30.27
CA ARG A 94 -8.31 -0.92 31.70
C ARG A 94 -9.73 -1.40 31.95
N ILE A 95 -9.83 -2.59 32.54
CA ILE A 95 -11.10 -3.21 32.92
C ILE A 95 -11.91 -2.26 33.82
N LEU A 96 -13.21 -2.17 33.56
CA LEU A 96 -14.15 -1.50 34.44
C LEU A 96 -14.66 -2.48 35.49
N ASN A 97 -14.50 -2.14 36.76
CA ASN A 97 -15.04 -2.91 37.89
C ASN A 97 -16.40 -2.39 38.39
N ASP A 98 -16.80 -1.18 37.96
CA ASP A 98 -18.09 -0.58 38.29
C ASP A 98 -19.17 -1.08 37.32
N SER A 99 -20.42 -1.19 37.79
CA SER A 99 -21.56 -1.50 36.92
C SER A 99 -21.97 -0.27 36.10
N LEU A 100 -22.33 -0.49 34.82
CA LEU A 100 -22.76 0.57 33.90
C LEU A 100 -24.10 1.18 34.35
N ASN A 101 -24.91 0.43 35.06
CA ASN A 101 -26.21 0.89 35.58
C ASN A 101 -26.09 2.01 36.61
N PHE A 102 -24.94 2.16 37.27
CA PHE A 102 -24.73 3.19 38.30
C PHE A 102 -23.91 4.39 37.79
N ILE A 103 -23.50 4.41 36.52
CA ILE A 103 -22.75 5.54 35.96
C ILE A 103 -23.63 6.40 35.05
N GLN A 104 -23.44 7.71 35.12
CA GLN A 104 -24.03 8.65 34.19
C GLN A 104 -23.06 8.90 33.03
N LEU A 105 -23.35 8.36 31.85
CA LEU A 105 -22.60 8.66 30.63
C LEU A 105 -22.74 10.14 30.26
N ASP A 106 -21.62 10.80 29.94
CA ASP A 106 -21.56 12.21 29.53
C ASP A 106 -21.33 12.33 28.02
N SER A 107 -20.20 11.80 27.53
CA SER A 107 -19.87 11.84 26.11
C SER A 107 -18.92 10.71 25.72
N ALA A 108 -18.86 10.40 24.43
CA ALA A 108 -17.84 9.52 23.88
C ALA A 108 -17.12 10.20 22.71
N VAL A 109 -15.80 10.09 22.68
CA VAL A 109 -14.95 10.68 21.63
C VAL A 109 -13.96 9.65 21.15
N TRP A 110 -13.97 9.40 19.84
CA TRP A 110 -12.97 8.57 19.18
C TRP A 110 -11.89 9.46 18.57
N GLU A 111 -10.67 9.33 19.08
CA GLU A 111 -9.47 9.98 18.57
C GLU A 111 -8.74 9.00 17.66
N VAL A 112 -8.62 9.34 16.37
CA VAL A 112 -7.96 8.52 15.35
C VAL A 112 -6.76 9.28 14.80
N PHE A 113 -5.60 8.66 14.83
CA PHE A 113 -4.37 9.19 14.27
C PHE A 113 -4.50 9.29 12.75
N TYR A 114 -4.51 10.52 12.27
CA TYR A 114 -4.56 10.86 10.86
C TYR A 114 -3.13 10.96 10.34
N ASP A 115 -2.78 10.01 9.48
CA ASP A 115 -1.47 10.01 8.83
C ASP A 115 -1.50 11.03 7.69
N SER A 116 -0.88 12.17 7.95
CA SER A 116 -0.93 13.34 7.09
C SER A 116 0.37 13.56 6.31
N ASP A 117 1.21 12.52 6.22
CA ASP A 117 2.42 12.56 5.41
C ASP A 117 2.07 12.90 3.94
N SER A 118 2.43 14.12 3.55
CA SER A 118 2.21 14.65 2.21
C SER A 118 2.90 13.87 1.10
N THR A 119 3.85 12.99 1.43
CA THR A 119 4.61 12.22 0.44
C THR A 119 3.82 11.09 -0.24
N ASN A 120 2.57 10.82 0.18
CA ASN A 120 1.71 9.77 -0.37
C ASN A 120 0.23 10.18 -0.50
N GLN A 121 -0.04 11.46 -0.78
CA GLN A 121 -1.40 11.96 -1.09
C GLN A 121 -1.99 11.25 -2.32
N TYR A 122 -3.27 10.87 -2.33
CA TYR A 122 -3.95 10.35 -3.53
C TYR A 122 -5.27 11.09 -3.78
N GLY A 123 -5.34 11.82 -4.89
CA GLY A 123 -6.39 12.78 -5.22
C GLY A 123 -6.05 14.21 -4.80
N ASP A 124 -7.03 15.10 -4.78
CA ASP A 124 -6.93 16.53 -4.47
C ASP A 124 -7.28 16.82 -3.00
N ILE A 125 -6.26 17.12 -2.18
CA ILE A 125 -6.41 17.44 -0.76
C ILE A 125 -6.88 18.88 -0.49
N THR A 126 -7.02 19.70 -1.52
CA THR A 126 -7.51 21.07 -1.38
C THR A 126 -9.03 21.13 -1.29
N GLN A 127 -9.71 20.02 -1.59
CA GLN A 127 -11.16 19.89 -1.49
C GLN A 127 -11.57 19.39 -0.11
N ALA A 128 -12.70 19.92 0.37
CA ALA A 128 -13.32 19.42 1.57
C ALA A 128 -13.91 18.01 1.34
N MET A 129 -13.91 17.20 2.39
CA MET A 129 -14.56 15.91 2.41
C MET A 129 -15.42 15.76 3.66
N ASN A 130 -16.41 14.87 3.56
CA ASN A 130 -17.31 14.52 4.65
C ASN A 130 -17.07 13.05 5.01
N LEU A 131 -16.91 12.77 6.30
CA LEU A 131 -16.68 11.44 6.84
C LEU A 131 -17.75 11.14 7.88
N GLU A 132 -18.23 9.90 7.89
CA GLU A 132 -19.17 9.41 8.88
C GLU A 132 -18.67 8.13 9.51
N VAL A 133 -19.00 7.97 10.80
CA VAL A 133 -18.67 6.81 11.60
C VAL A 133 -19.94 6.01 11.84
N TYR A 134 -19.87 4.72 11.57
CA TYR A 134 -20.96 3.77 11.77
C TYR A 134 -20.53 2.66 12.71
N ARG A 135 -21.45 2.16 13.55
CA ARG A 135 -21.20 0.98 14.38
C ARG A 135 -21.28 -0.28 13.53
N ILE A 136 -20.32 -1.18 13.71
CA ILE A 136 -20.34 -2.52 13.10
C ILE A 136 -21.34 -3.40 13.86
N ILE A 137 -22.20 -4.10 13.12
CA ILE A 137 -23.18 -5.04 13.69
C ILE A 137 -22.82 -6.51 13.47
N ASP A 138 -21.91 -6.78 12.53
CA ASP A 138 -21.38 -8.12 12.31
C ASP A 138 -20.45 -8.58 13.43
N SER A 139 -20.35 -9.90 13.59
CA SER A 139 -19.33 -10.50 14.45
C SER A 139 -17.94 -10.29 13.85
N VAL A 140 -17.01 -9.72 14.62
CA VAL A 140 -15.62 -9.51 14.19
C VAL A 140 -14.71 -10.60 14.75
N LYS A 141 -14.17 -11.45 13.88
CA LYS A 141 -13.25 -12.54 14.22
C LYS A 141 -11.80 -12.11 14.02
N VAL A 142 -11.03 -12.04 15.10
CA VAL A 142 -9.64 -11.54 15.04
C VAL A 142 -8.62 -12.56 14.56
N GLN A 143 -9.02 -13.82 14.38
CA GLN A 143 -8.16 -14.89 13.87
C GLN A 143 -8.29 -15.07 12.36
N ASP A 144 -9.17 -14.32 11.72
CA ASP A 144 -9.39 -14.42 10.28
C ASP A 144 -8.42 -13.47 9.55
N THR A 145 -7.86 -13.95 8.44
CA THR A 145 -7.19 -13.08 7.47
C THR A 145 -8.26 -12.42 6.61
N LEU A 146 -8.23 -11.08 6.52
CA LEU A 146 -9.20 -10.33 5.70
C LEU A 146 -8.53 -9.81 4.43
N TYR A 147 -9.35 -9.80 3.38
CA TYR A 147 -9.02 -9.30 2.07
C TYR A 147 -9.83 -8.05 1.76
N SER A 148 -9.33 -7.22 0.86
CA SER A 148 -9.90 -5.92 0.46
C SER A 148 -11.34 -5.96 -0.03
N THR A 149 -11.89 -7.14 -0.34
CA THR A 149 -13.28 -7.32 -0.77
C THR A 149 -14.24 -7.54 0.41
N HIS A 150 -13.71 -7.82 1.60
CA HIS A 150 -14.53 -8.04 2.78
C HIS A 150 -15.10 -6.72 3.31
N SER A 151 -16.40 -6.69 3.58
CA SER A 151 -17.09 -5.58 4.23
C SER A 151 -17.85 -6.09 5.45
N TYR A 152 -17.93 -5.27 6.49
CA TYR A 152 -18.81 -5.53 7.63
C TYR A 152 -20.12 -4.74 7.48
N ALA A 153 -21.25 -5.38 7.80
CA ALA A 153 -22.51 -4.69 7.96
C ALA A 153 -22.43 -3.69 9.12
N THR A 154 -23.10 -2.56 8.93
CA THR A 154 -23.13 -1.46 9.90
C THR A 154 -24.56 -1.06 10.20
N ASP A 155 -24.74 -0.30 11.27
CA ASP A 155 -25.99 0.42 11.50
C ASP A 155 -26.35 1.29 10.28
N PRO A 156 -27.65 1.53 10.01
CA PRO A 156 -28.09 2.37 8.89
C PRO A 156 -27.86 3.86 9.13
N SER A 157 -27.60 4.27 10.38
CA SER A 157 -27.40 5.67 10.76
C SER A 157 -26.01 5.86 11.38
N ALA A 158 -25.36 6.97 11.02
CA ALA A 158 -24.07 7.32 11.57
C ALA A 158 -24.17 7.66 13.07
N VAL A 159 -23.15 7.26 13.83
CA VAL A 159 -22.98 7.58 15.25
C VAL A 159 -22.07 8.79 15.47
N SER A 160 -21.33 9.22 14.45
CA SER A 160 -20.56 10.46 14.43
C SER A 160 -20.29 10.90 12.99
N GLY A 161 -19.89 12.16 12.83
CA GLY A 161 -19.53 12.71 11.53
C GLY A 161 -18.50 13.82 11.65
N LYS A 162 -17.72 13.98 10.59
CA LYS A 162 -16.77 15.07 10.38
C LYS A 162 -17.07 15.67 9.01
N TYR A 163 -17.68 16.85 9.01
CA TYR A 163 -18.12 17.52 7.80
C TYR A 163 -17.21 18.70 7.45
N ASN A 164 -17.09 18.99 6.16
CA ASN A 164 -16.24 20.04 5.61
C ASN A 164 -14.78 19.95 6.09
N PHE A 165 -14.26 18.73 6.19
CA PHE A 165 -12.89 18.46 6.61
C PHE A 165 -11.94 18.61 5.42
N PHE A 166 -10.89 19.41 5.56
CA PHE A 166 -9.83 19.50 4.56
C PHE A 166 -8.67 18.59 4.96
N PRO A 167 -8.28 17.62 4.13
CA PRO A 167 -7.22 16.66 4.41
C PRO A 167 -5.82 17.29 4.27
N ARG A 168 -5.55 18.34 5.06
CA ARG A 168 -4.27 19.05 5.09
C ARG A 168 -3.33 18.41 6.12
N PRO A 169 -2.01 18.46 5.90
CA PRO A 169 -1.03 18.06 6.91
C PRO A 169 -1.29 18.74 8.26
N PHE A 170 -1.43 17.97 9.33
CA PHE A 170 -1.44 18.52 10.69
C PHE A 170 0.00 18.69 11.17
N PRO A 171 0.26 19.65 12.09
CA PRO A 171 1.48 19.63 12.88
C PRO A 171 1.66 18.26 13.55
N SER A 172 2.89 17.74 13.62
CA SER A 172 3.21 16.39 14.14
C SER A 172 2.50 16.07 15.46
N ASP A 173 2.40 17.07 16.33
CA ASP A 173 1.93 16.95 17.71
C ASP A 173 0.38 17.04 17.83
N SER A 174 -0.34 17.15 16.70
CA SER A 174 -1.80 17.30 16.65
C SER A 174 -2.48 16.44 15.57
N SER A 175 -1.82 15.35 15.14
CA SER A 175 -2.24 14.51 14.01
C SER A 175 -3.44 13.59 14.31
N HIS A 176 -4.53 14.12 14.88
CA HIS A 176 -5.73 13.35 15.22
C HIS A 176 -7.01 13.94 14.64
N LEU A 177 -7.84 13.08 14.07
CA LEU A 177 -9.26 13.37 13.89
C LEU A 177 -10.05 12.90 15.10
N ARG A 178 -10.90 13.80 15.60
CA ARG A 178 -11.82 13.55 16.71
C ARG A 178 -13.24 13.43 16.20
N PHE A 179 -13.84 12.28 16.46
CA PHE A 179 -15.23 11.97 16.19
C PHE A 179 -15.98 11.96 17.51
N LYS A 180 -16.78 12.99 17.79
CA LYS A 180 -17.66 13.03 18.95
C LYS A 180 -18.92 12.23 18.64
N MET A 181 -19.20 11.22 19.45
CA MET A 181 -20.36 10.35 19.26
C MET A 181 -21.66 11.06 19.64
N ASN A 182 -22.74 10.72 18.94
CA ASN A 182 -24.08 11.26 19.18
C ASN A 182 -24.83 10.49 20.29
N ASP A 183 -26.02 10.99 20.62
CA ASP A 183 -26.86 10.43 21.70
C ASP A 183 -27.37 9.01 21.40
N ASN A 184 -27.49 8.64 20.11
CA ASN A 184 -27.85 7.27 19.71
C ASN A 184 -26.77 6.29 20.16
N PHE A 185 -25.50 6.65 20.01
CA PHE A 185 -24.39 5.82 20.51
C PHE A 185 -24.37 5.75 22.03
N LEU A 186 -24.62 6.85 22.73
CA LEU A 186 -24.71 6.84 24.20
C LEU A 186 -25.87 5.97 24.70
N THR A 187 -27.00 5.99 23.98
CA THR A 187 -28.16 5.13 24.28
C THR A 187 -27.82 3.66 24.05
N PHE A 188 -27.12 3.35 22.95
CA PHE A 188 -26.58 2.00 22.72
C PHE A 188 -25.68 1.54 23.87
N LEU A 189 -24.73 2.38 24.31
CA LEU A 189 -23.83 2.06 25.42
C LEU A 189 -24.58 1.76 26.73
N LYS A 190 -25.67 2.47 27.03
CA LYS A 190 -26.51 2.21 28.21
C LYS A 190 -27.25 0.88 28.15
N GLY A 191 -27.51 0.36 26.95
CA GLY A 191 -28.16 -0.94 26.75
C GLY A 191 -27.20 -2.14 26.84
N LEU A 192 -25.90 -1.90 27.01
CA LEU A 192 -24.90 -2.96 27.06
C LEU A 192 -24.91 -3.70 28.41
N PRO A 193 -24.63 -5.00 28.45
CA PRO A 193 -24.44 -5.73 29.70
C PRO A 193 -23.34 -5.09 30.56
N ASP A 194 -23.51 -5.08 31.89
CA ASP A 194 -22.50 -4.56 32.84
C ASP A 194 -21.13 -5.24 32.67
N THR A 195 -21.11 -6.49 32.21
CA THR A 195 -19.89 -7.26 31.97
C THR A 195 -19.15 -6.88 30.69
N THR A 196 -19.68 -5.96 29.87
CA THR A 196 -19.10 -5.60 28.57
C THR A 196 -17.66 -5.14 28.70
N PHE A 197 -17.38 -4.29 29.69
CA PHE A 197 -16.05 -3.74 29.92
C PHE A 197 -15.22 -4.55 30.92
N ALA A 198 -15.63 -5.80 31.21
CA ALA A 198 -14.86 -6.73 32.04
C ALA A 198 -13.71 -7.41 31.28
N SER A 199 -13.76 -7.44 29.95
CA SER A 199 -12.70 -8.02 29.11
C SER A 199 -12.77 -7.52 27.66
N SER A 200 -11.66 -7.60 26.93
CA SER A 200 -11.64 -7.28 25.49
C SER A 200 -12.50 -8.24 24.65
N LEU A 201 -12.72 -9.47 25.12
CA LEU A 201 -13.63 -10.41 24.46
C LEU A 201 -15.08 -9.93 24.58
N ASN A 202 -15.49 -9.49 25.77
CA ASN A 202 -16.84 -8.97 26.01
C ASN A 202 -17.07 -7.67 25.24
N VAL A 203 -16.08 -6.76 25.20
CA VAL A 203 -16.14 -5.56 24.36
C VAL A 203 -16.40 -5.94 22.91
N ARG A 204 -15.61 -6.87 22.34
CA ARG A 204 -15.76 -7.28 20.94
C ARG A 204 -17.11 -7.92 20.63
N ASN A 205 -17.64 -8.71 21.55
CA ASN A 205 -18.93 -9.40 21.35
C ASN A 205 -20.12 -8.43 21.43
N ASN A 206 -20.05 -7.45 22.33
CA ASN A 206 -21.17 -6.53 22.58
C ASN A 206 -21.04 -5.22 21.77
N PHE A 207 -19.82 -4.86 21.37
CA PHE A 207 -19.47 -3.70 20.54
C PHE A 207 -18.31 -4.06 19.58
N PRO A 208 -18.62 -4.64 18.40
CA PRO A 208 -17.61 -5.17 17.48
C PRO A 208 -16.61 -4.14 16.94
N GLY A 209 -17.05 -2.88 16.79
CA GLY A 209 -16.19 -1.78 16.37
C GLY A 209 -16.91 -0.70 15.57
N PHE A 210 -16.11 0.09 14.86
CA PHE A 210 -16.57 1.16 13.98
C PHE A 210 -16.09 0.99 12.54
N ALA A 211 -16.89 1.48 11.60
CA ALA A 211 -16.51 1.76 10.23
C ALA A 211 -16.44 3.27 10.00
N ILE A 212 -15.43 3.74 9.27
CA ILE A 212 -15.36 5.12 8.76
C ILE A 212 -15.61 5.07 7.25
N LYS A 213 -16.59 5.85 6.79
CA LYS A 213 -17.02 5.93 5.40
C LYS A 213 -17.00 7.38 4.93
N ALA A 214 -16.71 7.60 3.65
CA ALA A 214 -16.89 8.90 3.03
C ALA A 214 -18.36 9.12 2.64
N VAL A 215 -18.84 10.35 2.78
CA VAL A 215 -20.18 10.73 2.30
C VAL A 215 -20.05 11.27 0.88
N GLY A 216 -20.52 10.48 -0.09
CA GLY A 216 -20.44 10.84 -1.52
C GLY A 216 -19.00 10.77 -2.06
N LYS A 217 -18.74 11.52 -3.14
CA LYS A 217 -17.41 11.65 -3.76
C LYS A 217 -16.52 12.55 -2.91
N THR A 218 -15.22 12.25 -2.89
CA THR A 218 -14.21 13.04 -2.19
C THR A 218 -13.10 13.42 -3.16
N GLY A 219 -12.45 14.56 -2.90
CA GLY A 219 -11.30 14.99 -3.70
C GLY A 219 -10.11 14.06 -3.54
N ALA A 220 -9.90 13.50 -2.34
CA ALA A 220 -8.76 12.64 -2.01
C ALA A 220 -9.14 11.42 -1.16
N LEU A 221 -8.24 10.44 -1.15
CA LEU A 221 -8.18 9.35 -0.18
C LEU A 221 -7.27 9.77 0.97
N ILE A 222 -7.69 9.45 2.19
CA ILE A 222 -6.94 9.73 3.42
C ILE A 222 -6.55 8.45 4.16
N ARG A 223 -5.50 8.54 4.97
CA ARG A 223 -4.99 7.43 5.76
C ARG A 223 -5.19 7.63 7.25
N PHE A 224 -5.60 6.57 7.92
CA PHE A 224 -5.66 6.45 9.36
C PHE A 224 -4.70 5.37 9.84
N ASN A 225 -3.77 5.74 10.70
CA ASN A 225 -2.85 4.78 11.30
C ASN A 225 -3.51 4.19 12.55
N PHE A 226 -4.25 3.09 12.41
CA PHE A 226 -4.99 2.48 13.51
C PHE A 226 -4.12 1.78 14.57
N ILE A 227 -2.83 1.50 14.30
CA ILE A 227 -1.94 0.92 15.33
C ILE A 227 -1.27 1.97 16.21
N ASN A 228 -1.39 3.25 15.88
CA ASN A 228 -0.80 4.30 16.72
C ASN A 228 -1.35 4.21 18.16
N ALA A 229 -0.45 4.14 19.15
CA ALA A 229 -0.80 3.96 20.57
C ALA A 229 -1.65 5.10 21.15
N GLN A 230 -1.69 6.25 20.47
CA GLN A 230 -2.52 7.39 20.84
C GLN A 230 -3.99 7.23 20.41
N ASN A 231 -4.31 6.25 19.56
CA ASN A 231 -5.69 5.96 19.16
C ASN A 231 -6.51 5.48 20.35
N ASN A 232 -7.66 6.10 20.56
CA ASN A 232 -8.54 5.69 21.64
C ASN A 232 -9.98 6.17 21.43
N LEU A 233 -10.93 5.34 21.82
CA LEU A 233 -12.30 5.75 22.12
C LEU A 233 -12.40 5.94 23.63
N LYS A 234 -12.57 7.19 24.06
CA LYS A 234 -12.86 7.56 25.46
C LYS A 234 -14.35 7.72 25.64
N ILE A 235 -14.90 7.01 26.62
CA ILE A 235 -16.28 7.14 27.07
C ILE A 235 -16.22 7.79 28.45
N TYR A 236 -16.61 9.05 28.52
CA TYR A 236 -16.62 9.84 29.74
C TYR A 236 -17.90 9.59 30.53
N TYR A 237 -17.76 9.43 31.84
CA TYR A 237 -18.88 9.19 32.74
C TYR A 237 -18.67 9.83 34.11
N LYS A 238 -19.77 9.96 34.85
CA LYS A 238 -19.80 10.43 36.23
C LYS A 238 -20.34 9.32 37.13
N LYS A 239 -19.63 9.04 38.22
CA LYS A 239 -20.02 8.07 39.25
C LYS A 239 -21.09 8.66 40.19
N PRO A 240 -21.82 7.84 40.97
CA PRO A 240 -22.85 8.33 41.90
C PRO A 240 -22.33 9.33 42.93
N ASN A 241 -21.07 9.17 43.36
CA ASN A 241 -20.41 10.07 44.31
C ASN A 241 -19.95 11.41 43.69
N GLY A 242 -20.22 11.64 42.40
CA GLY A 242 -19.88 12.86 41.71
C GLY A 242 -18.56 12.85 40.94
N THR A 243 -17.70 11.85 41.16
CA THR A 243 -16.38 11.73 40.51
C THR A 243 -16.53 11.49 39.00
N ARG A 244 -15.72 12.19 38.20
CA ARG A 244 -15.63 11.99 36.75
C ARG A 244 -14.51 11.01 36.43
N ASP A 245 -14.75 10.12 35.48
CA ASP A 245 -13.78 9.12 35.03
C ASP A 245 -14.05 8.78 33.54
N SER A 246 -13.25 7.90 32.95
CA SER A 246 -13.45 7.46 31.57
C SER A 246 -13.09 5.99 31.36
N ILE A 247 -13.89 5.31 30.54
CA ILE A 247 -13.52 4.01 29.94
C ILE A 247 -12.70 4.33 28.69
N LYS A 248 -11.54 3.67 28.55
CA LYS A 248 -10.68 3.83 27.39
C LYS A 248 -10.58 2.52 26.61
N LEU A 249 -11.04 2.58 25.37
CA LEU A 249 -10.91 1.52 24.39
C LEU A 249 -9.82 1.89 23.39
N ILE A 250 -8.93 0.95 23.09
CA ILE A 250 -7.74 1.15 22.23
C ILE A 250 -7.76 0.20 21.04
N THR A 251 -6.93 0.49 20.05
CA THR A 251 -6.67 -0.43 18.93
C THR A 251 -5.24 -0.96 19.07
N ASN A 252 -5.08 -2.28 19.10
CA ASN A 252 -3.77 -2.94 19.23
C ASN A 252 -3.63 -4.08 18.22
N ILE A 253 -2.57 -4.89 18.35
CA ILE A 253 -2.28 -6.03 17.46
C ILE A 253 -3.39 -7.11 17.44
N ASN A 254 -4.19 -7.20 18.51
CA ASN A 254 -5.28 -8.15 18.67
C ASN A 254 -6.64 -7.55 18.28
N CYS A 255 -6.63 -6.39 17.62
CA CYS A 255 -7.80 -5.76 17.04
C CYS A 255 -7.78 -5.93 15.53
N VAL A 256 -8.93 -6.21 14.94
CA VAL A 256 -9.12 -6.09 13.50
C VAL A 256 -8.99 -4.62 13.11
N ARG A 257 -8.14 -4.38 12.13
CA ARG A 257 -8.01 -3.12 11.40
C ARG A 257 -7.95 -3.47 9.92
N HIS A 258 -8.92 -2.97 9.17
CA HIS A 258 -9.19 -3.45 7.83
C HIS A 258 -9.59 -2.30 6.92
N THR A 259 -9.33 -2.44 5.62
CA THR A 259 -9.83 -1.53 4.60
C THR A 259 -10.48 -2.33 3.49
N MET A 260 -11.70 -1.97 3.13
CA MET A 260 -12.37 -2.48 1.95
C MET A 260 -12.14 -1.52 0.78
N TYR A 261 -11.93 -2.08 -0.41
CA TYR A 261 -11.84 -1.33 -1.66
C TYR A 261 -12.91 -1.78 -2.65
N LYS A 262 -13.56 -0.81 -3.28
CA LYS A 262 -14.46 -1.02 -4.41
C LYS A 262 -14.01 -0.16 -5.57
N HIS A 263 -13.86 -0.78 -6.74
CA HIS A 263 -13.46 -0.12 -7.98
C HIS A 263 -14.62 -0.09 -8.97
N ASP A 264 -14.75 1.02 -9.68
CA ASP A 264 -15.56 1.13 -10.88
C ASP A 264 -14.71 1.77 -11.99
N TYR A 265 -14.26 0.92 -12.91
CA TYR A 265 -13.39 1.32 -14.01
C TYR A 265 -14.17 1.98 -15.19
N THR A 266 -15.48 2.19 -15.07
CA THR A 266 -16.30 2.75 -16.15
C THR A 266 -15.76 4.11 -16.61
N GLY A 267 -15.60 4.27 -17.92
CA GLY A 267 -15.06 5.51 -18.52
C GLY A 267 -13.56 5.74 -18.31
N SER A 268 -12.87 4.85 -17.59
CA SER A 268 -11.44 4.99 -17.29
C SER A 268 -10.55 4.66 -18.49
N ARG A 269 -9.34 5.23 -18.52
CA ARG A 269 -8.32 4.89 -19.52
C ARG A 269 -7.93 3.41 -19.47
N TYR A 270 -7.87 2.82 -18.27
CA TYR A 270 -7.59 1.40 -18.07
C TYR A 270 -8.62 0.53 -18.77
N LEU A 271 -9.92 0.74 -18.51
CA LEU A 271 -10.99 -0.04 -19.14
C LEU A 271 -10.98 0.15 -20.66
N ASN A 272 -10.78 1.38 -21.14
CA ASN A 272 -10.68 1.67 -22.58
C ASN A 272 -9.50 0.93 -23.25
N SER A 273 -8.37 0.76 -22.56
CA SER A 273 -7.25 -0.03 -23.08
C SER A 273 -7.54 -1.52 -23.20
N LYS A 274 -8.52 -2.03 -22.43
CA LYS A 274 -8.93 -3.44 -22.45
C LYS A 274 -9.88 -3.76 -23.59
N VAL A 275 -10.77 -2.83 -23.92
CA VAL A 275 -11.75 -2.98 -25.00
C VAL A 275 -11.11 -2.81 -26.38
N ASN A 276 -10.06 -1.97 -26.49
CA ASN A 276 -9.30 -1.75 -27.72
C ASN A 276 -7.85 -2.25 -27.54
N PRO A 277 -7.59 -3.57 -27.69
CA PRO A 277 -6.33 -4.21 -27.31
C PRO A 277 -5.17 -3.97 -28.31
N SER A 278 -4.95 -2.73 -28.75
CA SER A 278 -3.65 -2.33 -29.30
C SER A 278 -2.56 -2.25 -28.21
N SER A 279 -2.82 -2.78 -27.01
CA SER A 279 -2.38 -2.21 -25.72
C SER A 279 -1.18 -2.86 -25.04
N ASP A 280 -0.42 -3.76 -25.68
CA ASP A 280 0.90 -4.18 -25.15
C ASP A 280 1.92 -3.01 -25.18
N SER A 281 1.52 -1.82 -25.62
CA SER A 281 2.31 -0.59 -25.56
C SER A 281 2.19 0.14 -24.22
N LEU A 282 1.15 -0.11 -23.43
CA LEU A 282 0.89 0.62 -22.18
C LEU A 282 0.32 -0.32 -21.12
N LEU A 283 0.97 -0.33 -19.97
CA LEU A 283 0.64 -1.14 -18.82
C LEU A 283 0.22 -0.23 -17.67
N PHE A 284 -0.70 -0.71 -16.86
CA PHE A 284 -1.33 -0.04 -15.74
C PHE A 284 -1.05 -0.81 -14.46
N VAL A 285 -0.59 -0.09 -13.44
CA VAL A 285 -0.40 -0.58 -12.08
C VAL A 285 -1.10 0.37 -11.12
N GLN A 286 -1.91 -0.15 -10.21
CA GLN A 286 -2.54 0.60 -9.14
C GLN A 286 -2.55 -0.24 -7.87
N SER A 287 -2.34 0.40 -6.73
CA SER A 287 -2.52 -0.23 -5.43
C SER A 287 -4.02 -0.40 -5.10
N MET A 288 -4.35 -0.72 -3.85
CA MET A 288 -5.71 -0.81 -3.33
C MET A 288 -6.57 -1.90 -4.03
N ALA A 289 -5.96 -3.04 -4.38
CA ALA A 289 -6.57 -4.07 -5.24
C ALA A 289 -6.91 -3.60 -6.67
N GLY A 290 -6.20 -2.58 -7.16
CA GLY A 290 -6.24 -2.18 -8.56
C GLY A 290 -5.40 -3.11 -9.46
N PRO A 291 -5.26 -2.78 -10.75
CA PRO A 291 -4.55 -3.61 -11.70
C PRO A 291 -3.06 -3.81 -11.37
N ARG A 292 -2.52 -4.97 -11.72
CA ARG A 292 -1.09 -5.32 -11.68
C ARG A 292 -0.59 -5.74 -13.06
N ILE A 293 0.72 -5.81 -13.26
CA ILE A 293 1.29 -6.35 -14.51
C ILE A 293 1.47 -7.85 -14.38
N LYS A 294 1.08 -8.59 -15.41
CA LYS A 294 1.51 -9.96 -15.71
C LYS A 294 2.50 -9.91 -16.87
N LEU A 295 3.70 -10.43 -16.64
CA LEU A 295 4.81 -10.51 -17.60
C LEU A 295 5.08 -11.98 -17.91
N THR A 296 5.26 -12.30 -19.19
CA THR A 296 5.64 -13.63 -19.67
C THR A 296 7.07 -13.59 -20.19
N LEU A 297 7.93 -14.41 -19.58
CA LEU A 297 9.32 -14.60 -19.99
C LEU A 297 9.39 -15.38 -21.32
N PRO A 298 10.37 -15.07 -22.20
CA PRO A 298 10.62 -15.83 -23.41
C PRO A 298 11.23 -17.18 -23.07
N ASP A 299 11.20 -18.13 -24.00
CA ASP A 299 11.92 -19.40 -23.80
C ASP A 299 13.43 -19.14 -23.73
N LEU A 300 14.02 -19.50 -22.58
CA LEU A 300 15.45 -19.40 -22.31
C LEU A 300 16.09 -20.78 -22.10
N SER A 301 15.41 -21.85 -22.50
CA SER A 301 15.90 -23.23 -22.32
C SER A 301 17.24 -23.49 -23.00
N TYR A 302 17.57 -22.74 -24.05
CA TYR A 302 18.86 -22.79 -24.75
C TYR A 302 20.05 -22.34 -23.90
N LEU A 303 19.81 -21.67 -22.76
CA LEU A 303 20.84 -21.21 -21.82
C LEU A 303 21.12 -22.20 -20.68
N LYS A 304 20.53 -23.41 -20.69
CA LYS A 304 20.66 -24.39 -19.59
C LYS A 304 22.10 -24.79 -19.24
N SER A 305 22.98 -24.78 -20.23
CA SER A 305 24.40 -25.11 -20.07
C SER A 305 25.29 -23.89 -19.81
N ASP A 306 24.73 -22.68 -19.83
CA ASP A 306 25.46 -21.45 -19.63
C ASP A 306 25.43 -20.99 -18.15
N GLY A 307 26.45 -20.25 -17.72
CA GLY A 307 26.49 -19.60 -16.42
C GLY A 307 25.80 -18.24 -16.47
N LEU A 308 24.65 -18.07 -15.81
CA LEU A 308 24.01 -16.76 -15.68
C LEU A 308 24.68 -15.92 -14.58
N ASN A 309 25.32 -14.82 -14.96
CA ASN A 309 26.03 -13.94 -14.04
C ASN A 309 25.20 -12.73 -13.61
N PHE A 310 24.24 -12.33 -14.45
CA PHE A 310 23.44 -11.13 -14.22
C PHE A 310 22.06 -11.26 -14.87
N ALA A 311 21.04 -10.78 -14.16
CA ALA A 311 19.71 -10.56 -14.72
C ALA A 311 19.10 -9.26 -14.18
N GLU A 312 18.57 -8.43 -15.08
CA GLU A 312 17.84 -7.22 -14.75
C GLU A 312 16.55 -7.11 -15.56
N LEU A 313 15.45 -6.81 -14.89
CA LEU A 313 14.21 -6.39 -15.52
C LEU A 313 14.06 -4.89 -15.35
N GLU A 314 13.94 -4.15 -16.46
CA GLU A 314 13.74 -2.69 -16.48
C GLU A 314 12.33 -2.36 -16.97
N LEU A 315 11.63 -1.51 -16.20
CA LEU A 315 10.36 -0.90 -16.56
C LEU A 315 10.55 0.61 -16.70
N THR A 316 10.02 1.20 -17.76
CA THR A 316 10.02 2.67 -17.94
C THR A 316 8.62 3.22 -17.72
N VAL A 317 8.52 4.29 -16.94
CA VAL A 317 7.25 5.01 -16.73
C VAL A 317 6.84 5.69 -18.03
N ALA A 318 5.60 5.45 -18.46
CA ALA A 318 5.05 5.98 -19.70
C ALA A 318 4.63 7.45 -19.56
N ASP A 319 3.97 7.76 -18.45
CA ASP A 319 3.33 9.06 -18.22
C ASP A 319 3.80 9.68 -16.90
N ASP A 320 3.98 11.00 -16.91
CA ASP A 320 4.18 11.73 -15.66
C ASP A 320 2.84 11.81 -14.92
N ASN A 321 2.71 11.06 -13.83
CA ASN A 321 1.57 11.29 -12.95
C ASN A 321 1.68 12.69 -12.34
N GLY A 322 0.65 13.51 -12.52
CA GLY A 322 0.55 14.78 -11.81
C GLY A 322 0.61 14.61 -10.28
N LYS A 323 0.87 15.71 -9.57
CA LYS A 323 1.12 15.70 -8.11
C LYS A 323 0.02 15.05 -7.27
N ALA A 324 -1.22 15.06 -7.74
CA ALA A 324 -2.36 14.45 -7.05
C ALA A 324 -2.31 12.91 -7.00
N PHE A 325 -1.54 12.25 -7.87
CA PHE A 325 -1.53 10.79 -7.95
C PHE A 325 -0.10 10.25 -7.97
N PRO A 326 0.49 9.89 -6.81
CA PRO A 326 1.90 9.58 -6.70
C PRO A 326 2.23 8.29 -7.44
N LYS A 327 3.45 8.27 -7.99
CA LYS A 327 4.07 7.05 -8.48
C LYS A 327 4.47 6.19 -7.28
N PRO A 328 4.34 4.86 -7.34
CA PRO A 328 4.84 3.98 -6.30
C PRO A 328 6.33 4.22 -6.08
N GLN A 329 6.75 4.41 -4.82
CA GLN A 329 8.16 4.52 -4.48
C GLN A 329 8.90 3.20 -4.75
N GLN A 330 8.19 2.08 -4.64
CA GLN A 330 8.73 0.77 -4.96
C GLN A 330 7.65 -0.13 -5.58
N LEU A 331 7.98 -0.75 -6.71
CA LEU A 331 7.28 -1.90 -7.25
C LEU A 331 7.96 -3.19 -6.77
N TRP A 332 7.23 -4.28 -6.74
CA TRP A 332 7.73 -5.59 -6.31
C TRP A 332 7.39 -6.68 -7.32
N LEU A 333 8.26 -7.69 -7.41
CA LEU A 333 8.14 -8.79 -8.35
C LEU A 333 7.69 -10.05 -7.61
N TYR A 334 6.65 -10.69 -8.15
CA TYR A 334 6.00 -11.85 -7.60
C TYR A 334 5.90 -12.96 -8.64
N LYS A 335 5.62 -14.16 -8.14
CA LYS A 335 5.25 -15.35 -8.91
C LYS A 335 4.05 -16.03 -8.24
N LYS A 336 3.43 -16.97 -8.95
CA LYS A 336 2.49 -17.91 -8.32
C LYS A 336 3.25 -19.11 -7.78
N ASP A 337 2.92 -19.54 -6.56
CA ASP A 337 3.42 -20.80 -6.02
C ASP A 337 2.58 -22.00 -6.52
N SER A 338 2.86 -23.21 -6.02
CA SER A 338 2.14 -24.42 -6.41
C SER A 338 0.66 -24.44 -6.02
N LYS A 339 0.22 -23.55 -5.13
CA LYS A 339 -1.18 -23.36 -4.73
C LYS A 339 -1.85 -22.23 -5.52
N GLY A 340 -1.12 -21.55 -6.41
CA GLY A 340 -1.60 -20.40 -7.15
C GLY A 340 -1.51 -19.08 -6.38
N GLU A 341 -0.92 -19.08 -5.19
CA GLU A 341 -0.81 -17.90 -4.34
C GLU A 341 0.32 -16.97 -4.83
N ILE A 342 0.07 -15.67 -4.77
CA ILE A 342 1.06 -14.65 -5.16
C ILE A 342 2.10 -14.51 -4.04
N VAL A 343 3.34 -14.89 -4.35
CA VAL A 343 4.49 -14.85 -3.45
C VAL A 343 5.66 -14.11 -4.08
N SER A 344 6.54 -13.55 -3.27
CA SER A 344 7.75 -12.89 -3.77
C SER A 344 8.61 -13.89 -4.54
N VAL A 345 9.26 -13.43 -5.62
CA VAL A 345 10.31 -14.22 -6.27
C VAL A 345 11.46 -14.51 -5.30
N ALA A 346 12.27 -15.53 -5.61
CA ALA A 346 13.35 -16.00 -4.74
C ALA A 346 14.31 -14.88 -4.32
N ASP A 347 14.78 -14.06 -5.26
CA ASP A 347 15.67 -12.92 -5.00
C ASP A 347 15.04 -11.91 -4.04
N GLY A 348 13.76 -11.58 -4.21
CA GLY A 348 13.03 -10.70 -3.32
C GLY A 348 12.87 -11.29 -1.91
N THR A 349 12.61 -12.59 -1.81
CA THR A 349 12.53 -13.29 -0.51
C THR A 349 13.88 -13.27 0.21
N ILE A 350 14.98 -13.52 -0.51
CA ILE A 350 16.35 -13.42 0.03
C ILE A 350 16.63 -12.00 0.52
N ALA A 351 16.28 -10.98 -0.27
CA ALA A 351 16.51 -9.58 0.07
C ALA A 351 15.68 -9.11 1.28
N ILE A 352 14.45 -9.60 1.44
CA ILE A 352 13.63 -9.36 2.63
C ILE A 352 14.30 -9.98 3.87
N ASN A 353 14.71 -11.25 3.78
CA ASN A 353 15.27 -11.98 4.91
C ASN A 353 16.67 -11.50 5.31
N SER A 354 17.44 -10.96 4.38
CA SER A 354 18.76 -10.40 4.65
C SER A 354 18.71 -8.96 5.18
N GLY A 355 17.53 -8.32 5.19
CA GLY A 355 17.38 -6.91 5.56
C GLY A 355 17.79 -5.92 4.45
N TYR A 356 18.28 -6.40 3.31
CA TYR A 356 18.77 -5.58 2.20
C TYR A 356 17.76 -5.47 1.05
N ARG A 357 16.52 -5.08 1.36
CA ARG A 357 15.42 -4.96 0.36
C ARG A 357 15.77 -4.06 -0.81
N ALA A 358 16.51 -2.98 -0.57
CA ALA A 358 16.94 -2.05 -1.60
C ALA A 358 17.81 -2.72 -2.68
N SER A 359 18.56 -3.78 -2.34
CA SER A 359 19.44 -4.51 -3.26
C SER A 359 18.67 -5.35 -4.29
N PHE A 360 17.41 -5.70 -4.02
CA PHE A 360 16.53 -6.33 -5.01
C PHE A 360 16.06 -5.34 -6.09
N GLY A 361 16.03 -4.05 -5.75
CA GLY A 361 15.59 -2.98 -6.64
C GLY A 361 14.08 -2.75 -6.59
N GLY A 362 13.51 -2.40 -7.74
CA GLY A 362 12.12 -2.00 -7.89
C GLY A 362 11.82 -0.60 -7.38
N ASN A 363 12.83 0.18 -6.96
CA ASN A 363 12.67 1.56 -6.52
C ASN A 363 12.39 2.48 -7.71
N LEU A 364 11.64 3.56 -7.47
CA LEU A 364 11.47 4.63 -8.45
C LEU A 364 12.78 5.38 -8.61
N GLU A 365 13.34 5.36 -9.81
CA GLU A 365 14.61 5.99 -10.14
C GLU A 365 14.40 7.06 -11.20
N GLU A 366 15.05 8.22 -11.00
CA GLU A 366 15.02 9.34 -11.94
C GLU A 366 16.22 9.28 -12.90
N PHE A 367 15.96 9.42 -14.19
CA PHE A 367 16.95 9.45 -15.25
C PHE A 367 16.76 10.69 -16.13
N SER A 368 17.84 11.15 -16.76
CA SER A 368 17.78 12.15 -17.81
C SER A 368 18.09 11.50 -19.15
N ILE A 369 17.14 11.52 -20.08
CA ILE A 369 17.33 11.08 -21.46
C ILE A 369 17.05 12.29 -22.35
N ASN A 370 18.06 12.75 -23.08
CA ASN A 370 17.96 13.93 -23.95
C ASN A 370 17.40 15.16 -23.21
N GLN A 371 17.89 15.42 -21.99
CA GLN A 371 17.46 16.53 -21.11
C GLN A 371 15.99 16.45 -20.64
N LYS A 372 15.31 15.32 -20.86
CA LYS A 372 13.98 15.04 -20.28
C LYS A 372 14.10 14.07 -19.13
N THR A 373 13.41 14.39 -18.04
CA THR A 373 13.25 13.47 -16.91
C THR A 373 12.43 12.26 -17.33
N VAL A 374 12.98 11.06 -17.08
CA VAL A 374 12.36 9.77 -17.31
C VAL A 374 12.45 8.98 -16.02
N TYR A 375 11.35 8.35 -15.61
CA TYR A 375 11.34 7.51 -14.42
C TYR A 375 11.40 6.03 -14.80
N LYS A 376 12.14 5.24 -14.03
CA LYS A 376 12.27 3.79 -14.25
C LYS A 376 12.21 3.01 -12.95
N TYR A 377 11.93 1.71 -13.09
CA TYR A 377 12.05 0.70 -12.04
C TYR A 377 12.94 -0.43 -12.55
N ARG A 378 13.92 -0.88 -11.75
CA ARG A 378 14.85 -1.95 -12.13
C ARG A 378 14.92 -3.04 -11.08
N PHE A 379 14.72 -4.30 -11.46
CA PHE A 379 14.74 -5.46 -10.56
C PHE A 379 15.96 -6.33 -10.81
N ARG A 380 16.62 -6.79 -9.75
CA ARG A 380 17.72 -7.77 -9.79
C ARG A 380 17.17 -9.15 -9.50
N LEU A 381 17.17 -10.03 -10.49
CA LEU A 381 16.52 -11.35 -10.39
C LEU A 381 17.37 -12.55 -10.86
N PRO A 382 18.70 -12.59 -10.63
CA PRO A 382 19.55 -13.67 -11.13
C PRO A 382 19.13 -15.06 -10.61
N LYS A 383 18.73 -15.20 -9.34
CA LYS A 383 18.36 -16.51 -8.79
C LYS A 383 17.08 -17.05 -9.43
N HIS A 384 16.07 -16.20 -9.57
CA HIS A 384 14.81 -16.58 -10.22
C HIS A 384 15.05 -16.97 -11.68
N MET A 385 15.88 -16.21 -12.42
CA MET A 385 16.18 -16.54 -13.81
C MET A 385 16.99 -17.83 -13.96
N ILE A 386 17.92 -18.12 -13.04
CA ILE A 386 18.63 -19.42 -13.00
C ILE A 386 17.63 -20.56 -12.81
N ASP A 387 16.69 -20.42 -11.88
CA ASP A 387 15.69 -21.44 -11.61
C ASP A 387 14.73 -21.63 -12.80
N TYR A 388 14.32 -20.53 -13.44
CA TYR A 388 13.51 -20.55 -14.66
C TYR A 388 14.21 -21.26 -15.82
N ILE A 389 15.47 -20.90 -16.12
CA ILE A 389 16.28 -21.55 -17.16
C ILE A 389 16.42 -23.05 -16.89
N LYS A 390 16.57 -23.44 -15.62
CA LYS A 390 16.65 -24.84 -15.18
C LYS A 390 15.29 -25.57 -15.11
N GLY A 391 14.19 -24.90 -15.44
CA GLY A 391 12.84 -25.47 -15.43
C GLY A 391 12.23 -25.67 -14.04
N LYS A 392 12.74 -24.96 -13.03
CA LYS A 392 12.23 -25.02 -11.64
C LYS A 392 11.18 -23.96 -11.34
N GLU A 393 10.99 -22.99 -12.23
CA GLU A 393 10.02 -21.92 -12.14
C GLU A 393 9.23 -21.82 -13.44
N GLY A 394 8.00 -21.30 -13.36
CA GLY A 394 7.20 -20.96 -14.54
C GLY A 394 7.72 -19.71 -15.25
N ASN A 395 7.14 -19.42 -16.42
CA ASN A 395 7.49 -18.25 -17.22
C ASN A 395 6.70 -16.98 -16.85
N GLU A 396 5.82 -17.03 -15.84
CA GLU A 396 4.96 -15.91 -15.46
C GLU A 396 5.50 -15.17 -14.24
N LEU A 397 5.62 -13.85 -14.39
CA LEU A 397 5.98 -12.91 -13.35
C LEU A 397 4.86 -11.89 -13.17
N TYR A 398 4.67 -11.43 -11.94
CA TYR A 398 3.64 -10.44 -11.57
C TYR A 398 4.28 -9.24 -10.91
N ILE A 399 3.87 -8.02 -11.27
CA ILE A 399 4.46 -6.78 -10.76
C ILE A 399 3.36 -5.89 -10.17
N SER A 400 3.48 -5.55 -8.90
CA SER A 400 2.52 -4.68 -8.20
C SER A 400 3.25 -3.73 -7.24
N VAL A 401 2.49 -2.79 -6.67
CA VAL A 401 3.01 -1.84 -5.68
C VAL A 401 3.42 -2.58 -4.40
N LEU A 402 4.63 -2.33 -3.90
CA LEU A 402 5.00 -2.85 -2.58
C LEU A 402 4.11 -2.17 -1.52
N GLY A 403 3.41 -2.97 -0.72
CA GLY A 403 2.41 -2.43 0.23
C GLY A 403 1.11 -1.99 -0.44
N ALA A 404 0.74 -2.63 -1.56
CA ALA A 404 -0.47 -2.31 -2.32
C ALA A 404 -1.76 -2.22 -1.49
N SER A 405 -1.86 -2.90 -0.35
CA SER A 405 -3.07 -2.84 0.48
C SER A 405 -3.25 -1.54 1.28
N SER A 406 -2.22 -0.71 1.43
CA SER A 406 -2.27 0.49 2.29
C SER A 406 -1.51 1.72 1.78
N THR A 407 -0.87 1.61 0.61
CA THR A 407 -0.11 2.70 -0.01
C THR A 407 -0.78 3.11 -1.31
N PRO A 408 -1.66 4.13 -1.29
CA PRO A 408 -2.33 4.63 -2.49
C PRO A 408 -1.29 5.15 -3.49
N ALA A 409 -1.19 4.51 -4.65
CA ALA A 409 -0.26 4.90 -5.70
C ALA A 409 -0.69 4.25 -7.01
N ARG A 410 -0.31 4.85 -8.13
CA ARG A 410 -0.56 4.31 -9.45
C ARG A 410 0.60 4.61 -10.37
N VAL A 411 0.80 3.84 -11.43
CA VAL A 411 1.77 4.18 -12.46
C VAL A 411 1.39 3.53 -13.78
N LEU A 412 1.68 4.23 -14.86
CA LEU A 412 1.60 3.69 -16.21
C LEU A 412 3.01 3.36 -16.67
N ILE A 413 3.19 2.17 -17.22
CA ILE A 413 4.48 1.63 -17.65
C ILE A 413 4.42 1.39 -19.15
N ASN A 414 5.50 1.70 -19.86
CA ASN A 414 5.66 1.32 -21.25
C ASN A 414 5.64 -0.20 -21.38
N GLY A 415 4.75 -0.74 -22.19
CA GLY A 415 4.64 -2.19 -22.40
C GLY A 415 5.68 -2.74 -23.37
N GLY A 416 5.72 -4.06 -23.54
CA GLY A 416 6.76 -4.73 -24.33
C GLY A 416 6.74 -4.45 -25.83
N LYS A 417 5.60 -4.00 -26.39
CA LYS A 417 5.46 -3.68 -27.83
C LYS A 417 5.68 -2.21 -28.18
N THR A 418 5.97 -1.34 -27.20
CA THR A 418 6.27 0.06 -27.52
C THR A 418 7.64 0.19 -28.20
N LYS A 419 7.77 1.14 -29.12
CA LYS A 419 9.05 1.42 -29.80
C LYS A 419 10.03 2.18 -28.93
N VAL A 420 9.53 2.94 -27.95
CA VAL A 420 10.34 3.84 -27.11
C VAL A 420 10.37 3.31 -25.69
N ASN A 421 11.54 2.89 -25.24
CA ASN A 421 11.76 2.38 -23.87
C ASN A 421 10.76 1.29 -23.45
N PRO A 422 10.66 0.16 -24.18
CA PRO A 422 9.83 -0.96 -23.77
C PRO A 422 10.32 -1.59 -22.48
N VAL A 423 9.51 -2.48 -21.90
CA VAL A 423 9.99 -3.42 -20.87
C VAL A 423 11.19 -4.19 -21.41
N LYS A 424 12.29 -4.25 -20.66
CA LYS A 424 13.54 -4.90 -21.08
C LYS A 424 14.01 -5.92 -20.05
N LEU A 425 14.40 -7.09 -20.53
CA LEU A 425 15.16 -8.07 -19.77
C LEU A 425 16.59 -8.04 -20.27
N LYS A 426 17.56 -7.87 -19.37
CA LYS A 426 18.99 -7.90 -19.68
C LYS A 426 19.63 -9.06 -18.94
N LEU A 427 20.30 -9.94 -19.67
CA LEU A 427 21.08 -11.05 -19.12
C LEU A 427 22.55 -10.88 -19.49
N ILE A 428 23.45 -11.30 -18.59
CA ILE A 428 24.86 -11.53 -18.91
C ILE A 428 25.15 -13.00 -18.60
N VAL A 429 25.56 -13.75 -19.62
CA VAL A 429 25.83 -15.19 -19.53
C VAL A 429 27.28 -15.49 -19.89
N SER A 430 27.88 -16.48 -19.24
CA SER A 430 29.18 -17.04 -19.61
C SER A 430 29.00 -18.41 -20.24
N LYS A 431 29.70 -18.67 -21.34
CA LYS A 431 29.71 -19.99 -21.97
C LYS A 431 30.56 -20.93 -21.13
N ILE A 432 29.95 -22.03 -20.68
CA ILE A 432 30.69 -23.14 -20.06
C ILE A 432 31.13 -24.03 -21.22
N ILE A 433 32.44 -24.02 -21.52
CA ILE A 433 33.06 -24.84 -22.57
C ILE A 433 33.20 -26.28 -22.07
#